data_AF-A0AAV3ADI0-F1
#
_entry.id   AF-A0AAV3ADI0-F1
#
_cell.length_a   1.000
_cell.length_b   1.000
_cell.length_c   1.000
_cell.angle_alpha   90.00
_cell.angle_beta   90.00
_cell.angle_gamma   90.00
#
_symmetry.space_group_name_H-M   'P 1'
#
loop_
_entity.id
_entity.type
_entity.pdbx_description
1 polymer ?
#
loop_
_entity_poly.entity_id
_entity_poly.type
_entity_poly.pdbx_seq_one_letter_code
_entity_poly.pdbx_strand_id
1 'polypeptide(L)'
;MYELRKAPRDLDKIISRALQRGSLLGCSIDITSAFDMEAITFKKLVKGHAYSVTGLKEVNYRGGVEKLIRIRNPWGQVEWTGAWSDNSSEWNEVDPSEREDLCLKMEDGEFW
;
A
#
# COMPACT_ATOMS: atom_id res chain seq x y z
N MET A 1 -4.00 4.40 17.33
CA MET A 1 -4.21 4.95 15.97
C MET A 1 -3.09 5.95 15.71
N TYR A 2 -2.39 5.85 14.58
CA TYR A 2 -1.30 6.78 14.21
C TYR A 2 -1.83 7.83 13.23
N GLU A 3 -1.57 9.11 13.48
CA GLU A 3 -1.84 10.19 12.52
C GLU A 3 -0.65 10.27 11.55
N LEU A 4 -0.82 9.86 10.29
CA LEU A 4 0.29 9.75 9.33
C LEU A 4 0.98 11.09 9.02
N ARG A 5 0.27 12.22 9.15
CA ARG A 5 0.84 13.57 9.01
C ARG A 5 1.81 13.95 10.15
N LYS A 6 1.76 13.21 11.26
CA LYS A 6 2.62 13.36 12.44
C LYS A 6 3.25 12.02 12.83
N ALA A 7 3.53 11.18 11.83
CA ALA A 7 4.07 9.85 12.05
C ALA A 7 5.43 9.91 12.77
N PRO A 8 5.70 8.95 13.68
CA PRO A 8 7.04 8.81 14.24
C PRO A 8 8.03 8.39 13.13
N ARG A 9 9.31 8.77 13.29
CA ARG A 9 10.35 8.53 12.27
C ARG A 9 10.62 7.04 12.00
N ASP A 10 10.25 6.18 12.93
CA ASP A 10 10.43 4.73 12.89
C ASP A 10 9.12 3.97 12.65
N LEU A 11 8.11 4.63 12.06
CA LEU A 11 6.81 4.01 11.77
C LEU A 11 6.94 2.73 10.93
N ASP A 12 7.85 2.70 9.98
CA ASP A 12 8.19 1.52 9.17
C ASP A 12 8.61 0.33 10.04
N LYS A 13 9.47 0.56 11.05
CA LYS A 13 9.91 -0.47 12.01
C LYS A 13 8.76 -0.93 12.89
N ILE A 14 7.88 -0.02 13.27
CA ILE A 14 6.67 -0.34 14.05
C ILE A 14 5.75 -1.26 13.22
N ILE A 15 5.47 -0.90 11.96
CA ILE A 15 4.65 -1.69 11.03
C ILE A 15 5.28 -3.07 10.81
N SER A 16 6.58 -3.12 10.52
CA SER A 16 7.32 -4.37 10.31
C SER A 16 7.19 -5.33 11.49
N ARG A 17 7.43 -4.84 12.72
CA ARG A 17 7.30 -5.65 13.94
C ARG A 17 5.86 -6.07 14.21
N ALA A 18 4.89 -5.23 13.89
CA ALA A 18 3.48 -5.57 14.06
C ALA A 18 3.07 -6.70 13.10
N LEU A 19 3.44 -6.60 11.82
CA LEU A 19 3.21 -7.65 10.82
C LEU A 19 3.89 -8.97 11.21
N GLN A 20 5.17 -8.93 11.63
CA GLN A 20 5.92 -10.12 12.07
C GLN A 20 5.29 -10.84 13.26
N ARG A 21 4.58 -10.10 14.13
CA ARG A 21 3.90 -10.66 15.31
C ARG A 21 2.46 -11.09 15.04
N GLY A 22 2.00 -11.00 13.79
CA GLY A 22 0.62 -11.30 13.43
C GLY A 22 -0.40 -10.30 13.97
N SER A 23 0.02 -9.08 14.29
CA SER A 23 -0.92 -8.00 14.62
C SER A 23 -1.76 -7.65 13.40
N LEU A 24 -3.00 -7.21 13.63
CA LEU A 24 -3.85 -6.68 12.57
C LEU A 24 -3.57 -5.19 12.38
N LEU A 25 -3.34 -4.79 11.12
CA LEU A 25 -3.11 -3.40 10.74
C LEU A 25 -4.13 -2.98 9.69
N GLY A 26 -4.62 -1.76 9.83
CA GLY A 26 -5.49 -1.13 8.84
C GLY A 26 -5.14 0.34 8.67
N CYS A 27 -5.57 0.90 7.55
CA CYS A 27 -5.40 2.31 7.24
C CYS A 27 -6.65 2.85 6.53
N SER A 28 -6.78 4.16 6.50
CA SER A 28 -7.88 4.85 5.85
C SER A 28 -7.43 6.25 5.42
N ILE A 29 -8.17 6.83 4.49
CA ILE A 29 -8.00 8.24 4.11
C ILE A 29 -9.12 9.04 4.75
N ASP A 30 -8.78 10.06 5.52
CA ASP A 30 -9.78 10.94 6.14
C ASP A 30 -10.60 11.68 5.07
N ILE A 31 -11.89 11.87 5.36
CA ILE A 31 -12.80 12.70 4.56
C ILE A 31 -12.88 14.10 5.14
N THR A 32 -12.94 15.11 4.26
CA THR A 32 -13.13 16.51 4.65
C THR A 32 -14.60 16.93 4.71
N SER A 33 -15.48 16.13 4.11
CA SER A 33 -16.92 16.34 4.06
C SER A 33 -17.65 15.00 4.00
N ALA A 34 -18.88 14.93 4.51
CA ALA A 34 -19.71 13.72 4.42
C ALA A 34 -20.00 13.31 2.96
N PHE A 35 -19.97 14.26 2.02
CA PHE A 35 -20.10 14.00 0.59
C PHE A 35 -18.89 13.27 -0.03
N ASP A 36 -17.75 13.25 0.67
CA ASP A 36 -16.54 12.55 0.23
C ASP A 36 -16.47 11.09 0.71
N MET A 37 -17.50 10.60 1.43
CA MET A 37 -17.54 9.22 1.91
C MET A 37 -17.55 8.25 0.73
N GLU A 38 -16.63 7.30 0.73
CA GLU A 38 -16.38 6.34 -0.35
C GLU A 38 -16.05 6.97 -1.71
N ALA A 39 -15.67 8.25 -1.74
CA ALA A 39 -15.27 8.92 -2.97
C ALA A 39 -13.95 8.33 -3.50
N ILE A 40 -13.96 7.90 -4.76
CA ILE A 40 -12.79 7.39 -5.46
C ILE A 40 -11.95 8.58 -5.95
N THR A 41 -10.67 8.59 -5.58
CA THR A 41 -9.69 9.58 -6.05
C THR A 41 -9.30 9.31 -7.50
N PHE A 42 -8.65 10.29 -8.14
CA PHE A 42 -8.12 10.11 -9.50
C PHE A 42 -7.17 8.90 -9.65
N LYS A 43 -6.45 8.54 -8.58
CA LYS A 43 -5.56 7.36 -8.55
C LYS A 43 -6.21 6.12 -7.94
N LYS A 44 -7.56 6.05 -7.99
CA LYS A 44 -8.39 4.91 -7.58
C LYS A 44 -8.34 4.52 -6.09
N LEU A 45 -7.73 5.30 -5.19
CA LEU A 45 -7.92 5.13 -3.75
C LEU A 45 -9.30 5.64 -3.32
N VAL A 46 -9.93 4.99 -2.35
CA VAL A 46 -11.26 5.30 -1.82
C VAL A 46 -11.12 6.04 -0.49
N LYS A 47 -11.76 7.20 -0.36
CA LYS A 47 -11.74 7.98 0.89
C LYS A 47 -12.79 7.49 1.89
N GLY A 48 -12.53 7.69 3.18
CA GLY A 48 -13.44 7.26 4.25
C GLY A 48 -13.62 5.74 4.32
N HIS A 49 -12.72 4.99 3.66
CA HIS A 49 -12.78 3.55 3.49
C HIS A 49 -11.65 2.88 4.26
N ALA A 50 -11.95 1.72 4.84
CA ALA A 50 -10.99 0.94 5.59
C ALA A 50 -10.26 -0.03 4.67
N TYR A 51 -8.93 0.04 4.72
CA TYR A 51 -8.03 -0.89 4.04
C TYR A 51 -7.28 -1.75 5.06
N SER A 52 -6.86 -2.93 4.63
CA SER A 52 -5.94 -3.77 5.41
C SER A 52 -4.50 -3.49 4.98
N VAL A 53 -3.57 -3.42 5.92
CA VAL A 53 -2.13 -3.43 5.61
C VAL A 53 -1.65 -4.88 5.72
N THR A 54 -1.19 -5.43 4.60
CA THR A 54 -0.91 -6.88 4.46
C THR A 54 0.56 -7.19 4.24
N GLY A 55 1.43 -6.18 4.12
CA GLY A 55 2.85 -6.40 3.89
C GLY A 55 3.69 -5.14 4.02
N LEU A 56 4.99 -5.36 4.23
CA LEU A 56 6.04 -4.33 4.14
C LEU A 56 7.28 -5.00 3.56
N LYS A 57 7.86 -4.41 2.52
CA LYS A 57 9.06 -4.94 1.86
C LYS A 57 10.02 -3.82 1.48
N GLU A 58 11.29 -4.16 1.44
CA GLU A 58 12.35 -3.32 0.87
C GLU A 58 12.74 -3.95 -0.46
N VAL A 59 12.79 -3.15 -1.52
CA VAL A 59 13.20 -3.59 -2.87
C VAL A 59 14.39 -2.79 -3.35
N ASN A 60 15.25 -3.40 -4.16
CA ASN A 60 16.31 -2.66 -4.82
C ASN A 60 15.75 -2.00 -6.08
N TYR A 61 15.77 -0.67 -6.12
CA TYR A 61 15.24 0.11 -7.23
C TYR A 61 16.25 1.19 -7.64
N ARG A 62 16.72 1.13 -8.90
CA ARG A 62 17.67 2.11 -9.49
C ARG A 62 18.92 2.39 -8.63
N GLY A 63 19.46 1.36 -8.01
CA GLY A 63 20.66 1.46 -7.16
C GLY A 63 20.41 2.00 -5.75
N GLY A 64 19.16 2.21 -5.36
CA GLY A 64 18.74 2.53 -4.00
C GLY A 64 17.81 1.46 -3.41
N VAL A 65 17.49 1.61 -2.12
CA VAL A 65 16.50 0.78 -1.43
C VAL A 65 15.21 1.58 -1.30
N GLU A 66 14.13 1.04 -1.86
CA GLU A 66 12.78 1.60 -1.75
C GLU A 66 11.95 0.78 -0.75
N LYS A 67 11.17 1.44 0.10
CA LYS A 67 10.30 0.79 1.11
C LYS A 67 8.87 0.79 0.64
N LEU A 68 8.33 -0.39 0.38
CA LEU A 68 6.97 -0.61 -0.10
C LEU A 68 6.07 -1.13 1.01
N ILE A 69 4.81 -0.71 1.01
CA ILE A 69 3.77 -1.18 1.92
C ILE A 69 2.64 -1.79 1.10
N ARG A 70 2.25 -3.02 1.43
CA ARG A 70 1.15 -3.69 0.72
C ARG A 70 -0.17 -3.43 1.41
N ILE A 71 -1.16 -3.01 0.63
CA ILE A 71 -2.48 -2.59 1.09
C ILE A 71 -3.54 -3.37 0.32
N ARG A 72 -4.59 -3.80 1.01
CA ARG A 72 -5.72 -4.50 0.41
C ARG A 72 -7.04 -3.79 0.63
N ASN A 73 -7.73 -3.51 -0.48
CA ASN A 73 -9.12 -3.08 -0.52
C ASN A 73 -10.04 -4.28 -0.22
N PRO A 74 -10.87 -4.23 0.83
CA PRO A 74 -11.79 -5.33 1.15
C PRO A 74 -12.83 -5.61 0.06
N TRP A 75 -13.04 -4.70 -0.90
CA TRP A 75 -13.91 -4.96 -2.06
C TRP A 75 -13.35 -6.01 -3.02
N GLY A 76 -12.06 -6.35 -2.92
CA GLY A 76 -11.42 -7.29 -3.83
C GLY A 76 -11.21 -6.73 -5.24
N GLN A 77 -11.26 -5.41 -5.38
CA GLN A 77 -11.11 -4.64 -6.62
C GLN A 77 -10.86 -3.17 -6.26
N VAL A 78 -10.68 -2.33 -7.27
CA VAL A 78 -10.41 -0.89 -7.16
C VAL A 78 -9.10 -0.66 -6.41
N GLU A 79 -8.03 -0.77 -7.19
CA GLU A 79 -6.64 -0.67 -6.73
C GLU A 79 -5.97 0.64 -7.13
N TRP A 80 -4.91 0.98 -6.41
CA TRP A 80 -4.01 2.08 -6.72
C TRP A 80 -3.49 2.01 -8.16
N THR A 81 -3.40 3.17 -8.83
CA THR A 81 -2.88 3.27 -10.21
C THR A 81 -1.61 4.12 -10.34
N GLY A 82 -0.95 4.41 -9.21
CA GLY A 82 0.32 5.15 -9.21
C GLY A 82 1.54 4.24 -9.25
N ALA A 83 2.67 4.78 -8.77
CA ALA A 83 3.91 4.02 -8.65
C ALA A 83 3.71 2.79 -7.78
N TRP A 84 4.29 1.66 -8.19
CA TRP A 84 4.19 0.34 -7.55
C TRP A 84 2.84 -0.38 -7.63
N SER A 85 1.86 0.18 -8.35
CA SER A 85 0.67 -0.58 -8.77
C SER A 85 1.04 -1.77 -9.66
N ASP A 86 0.13 -2.72 -9.82
CA ASP A 86 0.32 -3.95 -10.62
C ASP A 86 0.85 -3.72 -12.03
N ASN A 87 0.40 -2.64 -12.66
CA ASN A 87 0.75 -2.29 -14.03
C ASN A 87 1.81 -1.18 -14.12
N SER A 88 2.42 -0.81 -12.98
CA SER A 88 3.38 0.29 -12.92
C SER A 88 4.71 -0.09 -13.57
N SER A 89 5.40 0.91 -14.13
CA SER A 89 6.68 0.69 -14.82
C SER A 89 7.87 0.57 -13.87
N GLU A 90 7.71 0.95 -12.60
CA GLU A 90 8.74 0.83 -11.57
C GLU A 90 9.21 -0.62 -11.41
N TRP A 91 8.30 -1.59 -11.55
CA TRP A 91 8.62 -3.03 -11.53
C TRP A 91 9.60 -3.47 -12.62
N ASN A 92 9.76 -2.71 -13.70
CA ASN A 92 10.73 -3.05 -14.75
C ASN A 92 12.19 -2.84 -14.32
N GLU A 93 12.42 -2.08 -13.26
CA GLU A 93 13.75 -1.75 -12.73
C GLU A 93 14.11 -2.53 -11.46
N VAL A 94 13.21 -3.42 -11.02
CA VAL A 94 13.44 -4.36 -9.92
C VAL A 94 13.96 -5.68 -10.48
N ASP A 95 14.75 -6.40 -9.67
CA ASP A 95 15.23 -7.73 -10.05
C ASP A 95 14.05 -8.64 -10.47
N PRO A 96 14.15 -9.37 -11.61
CA PRO A 96 13.04 -10.19 -12.09
C PRO A 96 12.51 -11.21 -11.07
N SER A 97 13.36 -11.79 -10.23
CA SER A 97 12.94 -12.76 -9.22
C SER A 97 12.17 -12.09 -8.08
N GLU A 98 12.66 -10.94 -7.60
CA GLU A 98 11.96 -10.13 -6.60
C GLU A 98 10.62 -9.60 -7.15
N ARG A 99 10.57 -9.23 -8.43
CA ARG A 99 9.33 -8.84 -9.10
C ARG A 99 8.33 -9.99 -9.17
N GLU A 100 8.74 -11.19 -9.53
CA GLU A 100 7.83 -12.35 -9.59
C GLU A 100 7.25 -12.71 -8.22
N ASP A 101 8.03 -12.52 -7.15
CA ASP A 101 7.59 -12.79 -5.78
C ASP A 101 6.64 -11.71 -5.21
N LEU A 102 6.79 -10.45 -5.65
CA LEU A 102 6.08 -9.31 -5.07
C LEU A 102 4.93 -8.78 -5.93
N CYS A 103 5.09 -8.76 -7.25
CA CYS A 103 4.16 -8.15 -8.19
C CYS A 103 3.24 -9.21 -8.81
N LEU A 104 2.07 -9.40 -8.21
CA LEU A 104 0.99 -10.19 -8.79
C LEU A 104 0.10 -9.27 -9.60
N LYS A 105 -0.02 -9.48 -10.92
CA LYS A 105 -0.88 -8.65 -11.77
C LYS A 105 -2.30 -9.19 -11.81
N MET A 106 -3.16 -8.75 -10.89
CA MET A 106 -4.51 -9.25 -10.76
C MET A 106 -5.40 -8.21 -10.10
N GLU A 107 -6.59 -7.95 -10.65
CA GLU A 107 -7.56 -7.11 -9.96
C GLU A 107 -8.21 -7.90 -8.80
N ASP A 108 -7.56 -7.89 -7.63
CA ASP A 108 -7.94 -8.59 -6.41
C ASP A 108 -8.04 -7.69 -5.16
N GLY A 109 -7.87 -6.38 -5.38
CA GLY A 109 -7.90 -5.32 -4.40
C GLY A 109 -6.58 -5.11 -3.65
N GLU A 110 -5.55 -5.94 -3.84
CA GLU A 110 -4.25 -5.83 -3.17
C GLU A 110 -3.20 -5.17 -4.07
N PHE A 111 -2.47 -4.20 -3.52
CA PHE A 111 -1.46 -3.44 -4.27
C PHE A 111 -0.32 -2.97 -3.36
N TRP A 112 0.80 -2.59 -3.96
CA TRP A 112 1.95 -1.95 -3.29
C TRP A 112 1.93 -0.41 -3.43
#